data_AF-A0A8V0ZTH2-F1
#
_entry.id   AF-A0A8V0ZTH2-F1
#
_cell.length_a   1.000
_cell.length_b   1.000
_cell.length_c   1.000
_cell.angle_alpha   90.00
_cell.angle_beta   90.00
_cell.angle_gamma   90.00
#
_symmetry.space_group_name_H-M   'P 1'
#
loop_
_entity.id
_entity.type
_entity.pdbx_description
1 polymer ?
#
loop_
_entity_poly.entity_id
_entity_poly.type
_entity_poly.pdbx_seq_one_letter_code
_entity_poly.pdbx_strand_id
1 'polypeptide(L)'
;MAAAGCWRAASGRRRRKRGEKEEESGVAVLRRLRDARDELLSSGFWAASAGAVREPLGSGRAWRCVCYGLGRFAACPAARLQLAFLLLLLEMLEVPPRHCFLFDPAFSELELAALEALGLHLLPENEEGKHSTNGSPTLFYMVHCGKALYNNLLWRNWSVGALSNMVIIGNSFKGIEERLLTRILERDYSYIAKILKGVEEVALPAHPRYSDTFNDTSIHWFPAHKLERLSAEVWQFLEEPTYEDCDDLEIIRKGEEGSQHGPAPAQP
;
A
#
# COMPACT_ATOMS: atom_id res chain seq x y z
N MET A 1 -11.85 -62.09 -32.89
CA MET A 1 -10.69 -61.25 -33.24
C MET A 1 -10.65 -60.09 -32.25
N ALA A 2 -9.58 -60.01 -31.46
CA ALA A 2 -9.47 -59.13 -30.30
C ALA A 2 -8.87 -57.75 -30.63
N ALA A 3 -9.41 -56.76 -29.91
CA ALA A 3 -8.91 -55.44 -29.48
C ALA A 3 -7.61 -54.84 -30.07
N ALA A 4 -7.65 -53.53 -30.36
CA ALA A 4 -6.73 -52.53 -29.79
C ALA A 4 -7.19 -51.10 -30.13
N GLY A 5 -7.83 -50.42 -29.18
CA GLY A 5 -7.91 -48.96 -29.16
C GLY A 5 -6.81 -48.42 -28.25
N CYS A 6 -5.88 -47.61 -28.81
CA CYS A 6 -4.81 -46.97 -28.06
C CYS A 6 -5.11 -45.47 -27.93
N TRP A 7 -5.66 -45.05 -26.79
CA TRP A 7 -5.70 -43.64 -26.41
C TRP A 7 -4.41 -43.31 -25.65
N ARG A 8 -3.52 -42.52 -26.28
CA ARG A 8 -2.35 -41.96 -25.59
C ARG A 8 -2.74 -40.67 -24.87
N ALA A 9 -2.57 -40.68 -23.55
CA ALA A 9 -2.64 -39.51 -22.70
C ALA A 9 -1.49 -38.54 -23.00
N ALA A 10 -1.81 -37.37 -23.52
CA ALA A 10 -0.89 -36.26 -23.69
C ALA A 10 -1.40 -35.02 -22.94
N SER A 11 -1.43 -35.06 -21.61
CA SER A 11 -1.78 -33.86 -20.80
C SER A 11 -1.06 -33.73 -19.46
N GLY A 12 -0.24 -34.72 -19.03
CA GLY A 12 0.42 -34.68 -17.72
C GLY A 12 1.74 -33.90 -17.65
N ARG A 13 2.61 -33.98 -18.67
CA ARG A 13 3.98 -33.41 -18.59
C ARG A 13 4.05 -31.89 -18.64
N ARG A 14 3.22 -31.25 -19.47
CA ARG A 14 3.23 -29.79 -19.63
C ARG A 14 2.68 -29.08 -18.39
N ARG A 15 1.65 -29.66 -17.77
CA ARG A 15 1.03 -29.15 -16.53
C ARG A 15 1.93 -29.37 -15.32
N ARG A 16 2.60 -30.53 -15.24
CA ARG A 16 3.59 -30.83 -14.18
C ARG A 16 4.83 -29.93 -14.25
N LYS A 17 5.39 -29.73 -15.45
CA LYS A 17 6.53 -28.82 -15.66
C LYS A 17 6.17 -27.34 -15.41
N ARG A 18 4.91 -26.95 -15.66
CA ARG A 18 4.40 -25.61 -15.35
C ARG A 18 4.26 -25.41 -13.84
N GLY A 19 3.67 -26.38 -13.13
CA GLY A 19 3.58 -26.35 -11.66
C GLY A 19 4.95 -26.34 -10.97
N GLU A 20 5.90 -27.19 -11.42
CA GLU A 20 7.27 -27.20 -10.88
C GLU A 20 7.98 -25.85 -11.08
N LYS A 21 7.77 -25.18 -12.23
CA LYS A 21 8.36 -23.86 -12.52
C LYS A 21 7.70 -22.72 -11.75
N GLU A 22 6.38 -22.78 -11.55
CA GLU A 22 5.62 -21.82 -10.73
C GLU A 22 6.00 -21.93 -9.25
N GLU A 23 6.15 -23.16 -8.74
CA GLU A 23 6.62 -23.45 -7.39
C GLU A 23 8.07 -22.98 -7.17
N GLU A 24 8.98 -23.28 -8.11
CA GLU A 24 10.37 -22.79 -8.08
C GLU A 24 10.42 -21.25 -8.12
N SER A 25 9.54 -20.62 -8.90
CA SER A 25 9.41 -19.16 -8.97
C SER A 25 8.90 -18.57 -7.65
N GLY A 26 7.91 -19.18 -7.01
CA GLY A 26 7.38 -18.75 -5.71
C GLY A 26 8.43 -18.84 -4.60
N VAL A 27 9.17 -19.96 -4.55
CA VAL A 27 10.30 -20.14 -3.61
C VAL A 27 11.37 -19.06 -3.83
N ALA A 28 11.68 -18.73 -5.09
CA ALA A 28 12.64 -17.68 -5.42
C ALA A 28 12.17 -16.27 -5.02
N VAL A 29 10.86 -16.00 -5.04
CA VAL A 29 10.29 -14.73 -4.54
C VAL A 29 10.45 -14.63 -3.03
N LEU A 30 10.06 -15.66 -2.29
CA LEU A 30 10.17 -15.67 -0.83
C LEU A 30 11.63 -15.63 -0.35
N ARG A 31 12.57 -16.24 -1.09
CA ARG A 31 14.01 -16.11 -0.80
C ARG A 31 14.47 -14.67 -0.95
N ARG A 32 14.21 -14.04 -2.10
CA ARG A 32 14.61 -12.65 -2.36
C ARG A 32 13.97 -11.67 -1.37
N LEU A 33 12.77 -11.98 -0.88
CA LEU A 33 12.11 -11.18 0.16
C LEU A 33 12.83 -11.28 1.51
N ARG A 34 13.31 -12.48 1.88
CA ARG A 34 14.16 -12.65 3.08
C ARG A 34 15.47 -11.88 2.94
N ASP A 35 16.11 -11.96 1.77
CA ASP A 35 17.34 -11.20 1.50
C ASP A 35 17.11 -9.69 1.67
N ALA A 36 16.00 -9.16 1.15
CA ALA A 36 15.61 -7.76 1.31
C ALA A 36 15.34 -7.38 2.78
N ARG A 37 14.72 -8.27 3.56
CA ARG A 37 14.48 -8.08 5.00
C ARG A 37 15.81 -8.02 5.77
N ASP A 38 16.73 -8.94 5.51
CA ASP A 38 18.03 -8.99 6.16
C ASP A 38 18.90 -7.77 5.79
N GLU A 39 18.76 -7.27 4.56
CA GLU A 39 19.38 -6.03 4.13
C GLU A 39 18.88 -4.80 4.93
N LEU A 40 17.55 -4.67 5.10
CA LEU A 40 16.97 -3.58 5.90
C LEU A 40 17.43 -3.64 7.36
N LEU A 41 17.50 -4.84 7.95
CA LEU A 41 17.96 -5.05 9.32
C LEU A 41 19.44 -4.69 9.51
N SER A 42 20.29 -5.02 8.54
CA SER A 42 21.75 -4.79 8.62
C SER A 42 22.19 -3.38 8.22
N SER A 43 21.36 -2.63 7.48
CA SER A 43 21.69 -1.28 7.02
C SER A 43 21.56 -0.17 8.07
N GLY A 44 20.89 -0.44 9.20
CA GLY A 44 20.54 0.57 10.19
C GLY A 44 19.35 1.46 9.81
N PHE A 45 18.90 1.42 8.54
CA PHE A 45 17.73 2.17 8.08
C PHE A 45 16.46 1.75 8.83
N TRP A 46 16.23 0.43 8.96
CA TRP A 46 15.08 -0.07 9.73
C TRP A 46 15.09 0.42 11.18
N ALA A 47 16.25 0.38 11.86
CA ALA A 47 16.35 0.81 13.24
C ALA A 47 16.01 2.30 13.42
N ALA A 48 16.48 3.14 12.50
CA ALA A 48 16.15 4.57 12.49
C ALA A 48 14.65 4.81 12.23
N SER A 49 14.07 4.11 11.24
CA SER A 49 12.65 4.23 10.90
C SER A 49 11.73 3.71 12.01
N ALA A 50 12.07 2.59 12.64
CA ALA A 50 11.29 1.99 13.72
C ALA A 50 11.13 2.93 14.92
N GLY A 51 12.15 3.76 15.21
CA GLY A 51 12.05 4.81 16.24
C GLY A 51 10.97 5.84 15.92
N ALA A 52 10.98 6.36 14.68
CA ALA A 52 10.01 7.35 14.22
C ALA A 52 8.57 6.79 14.16
N VAL A 53 8.42 5.49 13.88
CA VAL A 53 7.10 4.84 13.79
C VAL A 53 6.50 4.51 15.16
N ARG A 54 7.32 4.19 16.17
CA ARG A 54 6.84 3.81 17.51
C ARG A 54 6.14 4.95 18.24
N GLU A 55 6.63 6.18 18.07
CA GLU A 55 6.08 7.34 18.77
C GLU A 55 4.61 7.61 18.40
N PRO A 56 4.21 7.68 17.11
CA PRO A 56 2.81 7.85 16.71
C PRO A 56 1.88 6.67 17.02
N LEU A 57 2.39 5.43 16.95
CA LEU A 57 1.56 4.23 17.13
C LEU A 57 1.32 3.88 18.61
N GLY A 58 2.23 4.25 19.50
CA GLY A 58 2.16 3.87 20.91
C GLY A 58 2.19 2.35 21.13
N SER A 59 2.16 1.93 22.40
CA SER A 59 2.19 0.51 22.79
C SER A 59 0.80 -0.03 23.16
N GLY A 60 0.57 -1.33 22.96
CA GLY A 60 -0.58 -2.04 23.54
C GLY A 60 -1.91 -1.91 22.80
N ARG A 61 -1.91 -1.41 21.56
CA ARG A 61 -3.10 -1.37 20.69
C ARG A 61 -3.11 -2.60 19.78
N ALA A 62 -4.28 -3.22 19.62
CA ALA A 62 -4.48 -4.27 18.64
C ALA A 62 -4.62 -3.65 17.24
N TRP A 63 -3.47 -3.37 16.61
CA TRP A 63 -3.41 -2.77 15.28
C TRP A 63 -3.93 -3.73 14.20
N ARG A 64 -4.65 -3.17 13.23
CA ARG A 64 -4.82 -3.74 11.89
C ARG A 64 -3.90 -3.02 10.92
N CYS A 65 -3.61 -3.65 9.79
CA CYS A 65 -2.85 -3.01 8.73
C CYS A 65 -3.59 -3.12 7.40
N VAL A 66 -3.59 -2.06 6.61
CA VAL A 66 -4.09 -2.06 5.23
C VAL A 66 -2.96 -1.54 4.35
N CYS A 67 -2.59 -2.29 3.33
CA CYS A 67 -1.55 -1.94 2.38
C CYS A 67 -2.15 -1.76 0.98
N TYR A 68 -1.88 -0.62 0.36
CA TYR A 68 -2.21 -0.35 -1.04
C TYR A 68 -0.92 -0.06 -1.82
N GLY A 69 -0.92 -0.34 -3.12
CA GLY A 69 0.10 0.19 -4.04
C GLY A 69 1.50 -0.45 -3.92
N LEU A 70 1.60 -1.70 -3.49
CA LEU A 70 2.89 -2.39 -3.33
C LEU A 70 3.56 -2.75 -4.68
N GLY A 71 2.78 -2.93 -5.74
CA GLY A 71 3.23 -3.28 -7.08
C GLY A 71 3.78 -4.70 -7.22
N ARG A 72 4.49 -4.93 -8.33
CA ARG A 72 5.02 -6.25 -8.73
C ARG A 72 6.33 -6.58 -8.03
N PHE A 73 6.28 -6.85 -6.73
CA PHE A 73 7.47 -7.11 -5.91
C PHE A 73 8.26 -8.36 -6.32
N ALA A 74 7.71 -9.28 -7.11
CA ALA A 74 8.51 -10.38 -7.66
C ALA A 74 9.55 -9.87 -8.66
N ALA A 75 9.21 -8.85 -9.45
CA ALA A 75 10.05 -8.27 -10.50
C ALA A 75 10.75 -6.97 -10.10
N CYS A 76 10.16 -6.17 -9.21
CA CYS A 76 10.67 -4.86 -8.80
C CYS A 76 11.42 -4.94 -7.45
N PRO A 77 12.72 -4.62 -7.40
CA PRO A 77 13.48 -4.59 -6.15
C PRO A 77 12.96 -3.59 -5.12
N ALA A 78 12.55 -2.39 -5.53
CA ALA A 78 12.01 -1.36 -4.63
C ALA A 78 10.71 -1.83 -3.96
N ALA A 79 9.74 -2.34 -4.74
CA ALA A 79 8.52 -2.95 -4.22
C ALA A 79 8.80 -4.11 -3.23
N ARG A 80 9.85 -4.88 -3.49
CA ARG A 80 10.27 -5.98 -2.60
C ARG A 80 10.82 -5.47 -1.27
N LEU A 81 11.62 -4.39 -1.28
CA LEU A 81 12.08 -3.71 -0.08
C LEU A 81 10.90 -3.08 0.69
N GLN A 82 9.92 -2.52 0.00
CA GLN A 82 8.69 -2.00 0.61
C GLN A 82 7.89 -3.12 1.30
N LEU A 83 7.76 -4.30 0.69
CA LEU A 83 7.12 -5.45 1.34
C LEU A 83 7.93 -5.93 2.54
N ALA A 84 9.26 -6.01 2.43
CA ALA A 84 10.12 -6.41 3.53
C ALA A 84 9.99 -5.42 4.71
N PHE A 85 9.91 -4.12 4.43
CA PHE A 85 9.67 -3.09 5.45
C PHE A 85 8.30 -3.24 6.11
N LEU A 86 7.25 -3.50 5.33
CA LEU A 86 5.91 -3.79 5.87
C LEU A 86 5.94 -5.01 6.80
N LEU A 87 6.60 -6.10 6.42
CA LEU A 87 6.71 -7.28 7.28
C LEU A 87 7.42 -6.98 8.61
N LEU A 88 8.48 -6.17 8.59
CA LEU A 88 9.15 -5.70 9.80
C LEU A 88 8.25 -4.81 10.67
N LEU A 89 7.40 -3.97 10.06
CA LEU A 89 6.38 -3.21 10.77
C LEU A 89 5.37 -4.12 11.47
N LEU A 90 4.87 -5.14 10.78
CA LEU A 90 3.93 -6.10 11.37
C LEU A 90 4.54 -6.84 12.55
N GLU A 91 5.80 -7.27 12.44
CA GLU A 91 6.56 -7.89 13.53
C GLU A 91 6.70 -6.93 14.73
N MET A 92 7.10 -5.67 14.48
CA MET A 92 7.28 -4.66 15.53
C MET A 92 5.98 -4.33 16.27
N LEU A 93 4.85 -4.32 15.56
CA LEU A 93 3.53 -3.97 16.08
C LEU A 93 2.74 -5.19 16.57
N GLU A 94 3.33 -6.38 16.48
CA GLU A 94 2.69 -7.66 16.81
C GLU A 94 1.36 -7.86 16.06
N VAL A 95 1.25 -7.34 14.83
CA VAL A 95 0.06 -7.49 13.99
C VAL A 95 0.09 -8.88 13.37
N PRO A 96 -0.89 -9.75 13.64
CA PRO A 96 -0.97 -11.05 12.98
C PRO A 96 -1.10 -10.85 11.46
N PRO A 97 -0.38 -11.63 10.62
CA PRO A 97 -0.45 -11.47 9.15
C PRO A 97 -1.87 -11.47 8.58
N ARG A 98 -2.77 -12.29 9.14
CA ARG A 98 -4.20 -12.34 8.79
C ARG A 98 -4.99 -11.04 9.04
N HIS A 99 -4.43 -10.09 9.79
CA HIS A 99 -4.99 -8.76 10.06
C HIS A 99 -4.28 -7.66 9.25
N CYS A 100 -3.41 -8.05 8.30
CA CYS A 100 -2.87 -7.18 7.28
C CYS A 100 -3.61 -7.45 5.97
N PHE A 101 -4.34 -6.46 5.50
CA PHE A 101 -5.16 -6.49 4.29
C PHE A 101 -4.38 -5.84 3.15
N LEU A 102 -4.28 -6.48 1.99
CA LEU A 102 -3.53 -5.95 0.85
C LEU A 102 -4.39 -5.90 -0.41
N PHE A 103 -4.21 -4.82 -1.17
CA PHE A 103 -4.72 -4.73 -2.53
C PHE A 103 -3.75 -3.97 -3.42
N ASP A 104 -3.48 -4.52 -4.59
CA ASP A 104 -2.85 -3.79 -5.68
C ASP A 104 -3.35 -4.37 -7.01
N PRO A 105 -3.89 -3.55 -7.93
CA PRO A 105 -4.33 -4.02 -9.24
C PRO A 105 -3.19 -4.59 -10.10
N ALA A 106 -1.92 -4.29 -9.78
CA ALA A 106 -0.75 -4.79 -10.49
C ALA A 106 -0.29 -6.19 -10.03
N PHE A 107 -0.86 -6.75 -8.96
CA PHE A 107 -0.46 -8.09 -8.50
C PHE A 107 -0.70 -9.16 -9.57
N SER A 108 0.33 -9.96 -9.84
CA SER A 108 0.18 -11.17 -10.65
C SER A 108 -0.01 -12.41 -9.79
N GLU A 109 -0.34 -13.55 -10.41
CA GLU A 109 -0.47 -14.84 -9.72
C GLU A 109 0.72 -15.16 -8.80
N LEU A 110 1.92 -14.71 -9.17
CA LEU A 110 3.13 -14.90 -8.38
C LEU A 110 3.16 -14.04 -7.11
N GLU A 111 2.69 -12.79 -7.17
CA GLU A 111 2.55 -11.95 -5.98
C GLU A 111 1.46 -12.50 -5.05
N LEU A 112 0.30 -12.86 -5.61
CA LEU A 112 -0.83 -13.41 -4.84
C LEU A 112 -0.40 -14.67 -4.07
N ALA A 113 0.23 -15.63 -4.75
CA ALA A 113 0.71 -16.87 -4.12
C ALA A 113 1.76 -16.60 -3.02
N ALA A 114 2.64 -15.62 -3.22
CA ALA A 114 3.64 -15.25 -2.22
C ALA A 114 3.00 -14.58 -0.98
N LEU A 115 2.02 -13.69 -1.18
CA LEU A 115 1.30 -13.03 -0.08
C LEU A 115 0.47 -14.04 0.73
N GLU A 116 -0.20 -14.99 0.06
CA GLU A 116 -0.91 -16.10 0.70
C GLU A 116 0.04 -16.99 1.52
N ALA A 117 1.21 -17.33 0.98
CA ALA A 117 2.22 -18.12 1.69
C ALA A 117 2.77 -17.40 2.95
N LEU A 118 2.71 -16.06 2.99
CA LEU A 118 3.06 -15.25 4.15
C LEU A 118 1.89 -15.13 5.17
N GLY A 119 0.72 -15.67 4.84
CA GLY A 119 -0.48 -15.60 5.67
C GLY A 119 -1.15 -14.22 5.69
N LEU A 120 -0.83 -13.36 4.73
CA LEU A 120 -1.42 -12.04 4.58
C LEU A 120 -2.81 -12.14 3.93
N HIS A 121 -3.70 -11.20 4.21
CA HIS A 121 -5.07 -11.22 3.69
C HIS A 121 -5.20 -10.36 2.44
N LEU A 122 -5.64 -10.94 1.33
CA LEU A 122 -5.90 -10.22 0.09
C LEU A 122 -7.33 -9.66 0.11
N LEU A 123 -7.49 -8.37 -0.18
CA LEU A 123 -8.81 -7.79 -0.37
C LEU A 123 -9.41 -8.29 -1.70
N PRO A 124 -10.71 -8.62 -1.72
CA PRO A 124 -11.35 -9.20 -2.91
C PRO A 124 -11.67 -8.16 -3.99
N GLU A 125 -11.68 -6.88 -3.65
CA GLU A 125 -12.13 -5.81 -4.53
C GLU A 125 -11.22 -4.59 -4.45
N ASN A 126 -11.16 -3.84 -5.56
CA ASN A 126 -10.59 -2.51 -5.58
C ASN A 126 -11.50 -1.53 -4.84
N GLU A 127 -11.16 -1.25 -3.59
CA GLU A 127 -11.86 -0.26 -2.76
C GLU A 127 -11.46 1.19 -3.11
N GLU A 128 -10.54 1.40 -4.06
CA GLU A 128 -10.03 2.73 -4.45
C GLU A 128 -9.51 3.55 -3.26
N GLY A 129 -8.97 2.88 -2.22
CA GLY A 129 -8.47 3.51 -1.00
C GLY A 129 -9.57 3.90 0.01
N LYS A 130 -10.84 3.60 -0.26
CA LYS A 130 -12.00 3.93 0.59
C LYS A 130 -12.20 2.92 1.72
N HIS A 131 -11.12 2.53 2.40
CA HIS A 131 -11.18 1.62 3.54
C HIS A 131 -11.65 2.33 4.81
N SER A 132 -12.60 1.74 5.54
CA SER A 132 -13.05 2.27 6.84
C SER A 132 -12.26 1.65 7.99
N THR A 133 -11.83 2.47 8.94
CA THR A 133 -11.24 1.99 10.21
C THR A 133 -12.22 1.17 11.05
N ASN A 134 -13.53 1.39 10.88
CA ASN A 134 -14.60 0.77 11.68
C ASN A 134 -14.31 0.82 13.20
N GLY A 135 -13.77 1.95 13.66
CA GLY A 135 -13.42 2.20 15.07
C GLY A 135 -12.20 1.42 15.59
N SER A 136 -11.50 0.68 14.74
CA SER A 136 -10.29 -0.06 15.12
C SER A 136 -9.02 0.76 14.80
N PRO A 137 -7.96 0.66 15.63
CA PRO A 137 -6.65 1.21 15.30
C PRO A 137 -6.11 0.59 14.01
N THR A 138 -5.86 1.41 12.98
CA THR A 138 -5.44 0.92 11.66
C THR A 138 -4.22 1.67 11.14
N LEU A 139 -3.18 0.91 10.78
CA LEU A 139 -2.03 1.39 10.04
C LEU A 139 -2.31 1.25 8.53
N PHE A 140 -2.27 2.36 7.81
CA PHE A 140 -2.31 2.37 6.34
C PHE A 140 -0.90 2.48 5.79
N TYR A 141 -0.46 1.47 5.04
CA TYR A 141 0.84 1.46 4.37
C TYR A 141 0.63 1.69 2.87
N MET A 142 0.98 2.88 2.38
CA MET A 142 0.57 3.39 1.07
C MET A 142 1.75 4.01 0.30
N VAL A 143 2.97 3.54 0.55
CA VAL A 143 4.20 4.10 -0.06
C VAL A 143 4.06 4.21 -1.58
N HIS A 144 4.27 5.40 -2.13
CA HIS A 144 4.15 5.74 -3.55
C HIS A 144 2.76 5.56 -4.18
N CYS A 145 1.71 5.39 -3.38
CA CYS A 145 0.34 5.44 -3.87
C CYS A 145 0.01 6.79 -4.53
N GLY A 146 -0.91 6.78 -5.49
CA GLY A 146 -1.45 8.01 -6.07
C GLY A 146 -2.22 8.85 -5.05
N LYS A 147 -2.24 10.17 -5.28
CA LYS A 147 -2.82 11.17 -4.35
C LYS A 147 -4.31 10.94 -4.07
N ALA A 148 -5.04 10.43 -5.07
CA ALA A 148 -6.46 10.08 -4.95
C ALA A 148 -6.72 9.01 -3.88
N LEU A 149 -5.81 8.04 -3.69
CA LEU A 149 -5.97 7.01 -2.67
C LEU A 149 -5.95 7.60 -1.24
N TYR A 150 -5.07 8.57 -0.97
CA TYR A 150 -5.04 9.28 0.31
C TYR A 150 -6.27 10.13 0.52
N ASN A 151 -6.69 10.87 -0.52
CA ASN A 151 -7.85 11.73 -0.46
C ASN A 151 -9.14 10.92 -0.20
N ASN A 152 -9.29 9.77 -0.86
CA ASN A 152 -10.38 8.81 -0.64
C ASN A 152 -10.34 8.20 0.77
N LEU A 153 -9.15 7.84 1.26
CA LEU A 153 -8.98 7.29 2.61
C LEU A 153 -9.41 8.29 3.68
N LEU A 154 -8.98 9.55 3.55
CA LEU A 154 -9.36 10.64 4.44
C LEU A 154 -10.87 10.87 4.40
N TRP A 155 -11.46 10.99 3.21
CA TRP A 155 -12.91 11.11 3.03
C TRP A 155 -13.67 10.01 3.75
N ARG A 156 -13.27 8.75 3.53
CA ARG A 156 -13.97 7.60 4.12
C ARG A 156 -13.98 7.62 5.65
N ASN A 157 -12.98 8.25 6.26
CA ASN A 157 -12.78 8.29 7.70
C ASN A 157 -12.92 9.71 8.26
N TRP A 158 -13.68 10.60 7.60
CA TRP A 158 -13.70 12.04 7.86
C TRP A 158 -14.40 12.46 9.17
N SER A 159 -13.83 12.06 10.30
CA SER A 159 -14.26 12.46 11.63
C SER A 159 -13.08 12.46 12.59
N VAL A 160 -13.16 13.25 13.67
CA VAL A 160 -12.15 13.27 14.73
C VAL A 160 -11.88 11.86 15.27
N GLY A 161 -12.94 11.08 15.52
CA GLY A 161 -12.83 9.73 16.09
C GLY A 161 -12.18 8.72 15.15
N ALA A 162 -12.48 8.76 13.85
CA ALA A 162 -11.90 7.81 12.90
C ALA A 162 -10.45 8.20 12.52
N LEU A 163 -10.17 9.48 12.25
CA LEU A 163 -8.83 9.94 11.91
C LEU A 163 -7.84 9.76 13.08
N SER A 164 -8.25 10.01 14.33
CA SER A 164 -7.39 9.78 15.50
C SER A 164 -7.06 8.30 15.76
N ASN A 165 -7.76 7.37 15.09
CA ASN A 165 -7.50 5.94 15.14
C ASN A 165 -6.63 5.41 14.00
N MET A 166 -6.15 6.26 13.09
CA MET A 166 -5.30 5.82 12.00
C MET A 166 -3.90 6.43 12.05
N VAL A 167 -2.95 5.68 11.50
CA VAL A 167 -1.62 6.15 11.11
C VAL A 167 -1.42 5.79 9.65
N ILE A 168 -0.83 6.70 8.88
CA ILE A 168 -0.50 6.47 7.47
C ILE A 168 1.02 6.48 7.33
N ILE A 169 1.59 5.49 6.65
CA ILE A 169 2.97 5.52 6.16
C ILE A 169 2.88 5.59 4.63
N GLY A 170 3.23 6.74 4.06
CA GLY A 170 3.02 7.03 2.65
C GLY A 170 3.62 8.37 2.24
N ASN A 171 3.19 8.91 1.10
CA ASN A 171 3.73 10.12 0.50
C ASN A 171 3.49 11.34 1.37
N SER A 172 4.49 12.20 1.51
CA SER A 172 4.41 13.44 2.29
C SER A 172 3.21 14.29 1.88
N PHE A 173 2.31 14.59 2.83
CA PHE A 173 1.20 15.51 2.58
C PHE A 173 1.71 16.93 2.37
N LYS A 174 2.74 17.33 3.11
CA LYS A 174 3.46 18.57 2.87
C LYS A 174 4.12 18.60 1.48
N GLY A 175 4.75 17.51 1.05
CA GLY A 175 5.34 17.38 -0.28
C GLY A 175 4.29 17.39 -1.40
N ILE A 176 3.06 16.91 -1.14
CA ILE A 176 1.93 17.06 -2.05
C ILE A 176 1.50 18.53 -2.13
N GLU A 177 1.38 19.23 -0.99
CA GLU A 177 1.05 20.66 -0.93
C GLU A 177 2.06 21.53 -1.70
N GLU A 178 3.36 21.27 -1.51
CA GLU A 178 4.42 22.06 -2.11
C GLU A 178 4.54 21.89 -3.64
N ARG A 179 4.16 20.72 -4.17
CA ARG A 179 4.28 20.41 -5.61
C ARG A 179 3.04 20.75 -6.42
N LEU A 180 1.86 20.80 -5.81
CA LEU A 180 0.62 21.09 -6.50
C LEU A 180 0.28 22.59 -6.45
N LEU A 181 -0.35 23.09 -7.52
CA LEU A 181 -0.99 24.40 -7.45
C LEU A 181 -2.12 24.35 -6.41
N THR A 182 -2.22 25.37 -5.56
CA THR A 182 -3.25 25.46 -4.51
C THR A 182 -4.66 25.19 -5.06
N ARG A 183 -5.00 25.77 -6.21
CA ARG A 183 -6.31 25.55 -6.86
C ARG A 183 -6.58 24.10 -7.24
N ILE A 184 -5.55 23.32 -7.58
CA ILE A 184 -5.66 21.90 -7.93
C ILE A 184 -5.80 21.07 -6.66
N LEU A 185 -4.95 21.34 -5.66
CA LEU A 185 -5.02 20.69 -4.36
C LEU A 185 -6.40 20.87 -3.70
N GLU A 186 -6.93 22.09 -3.69
CA GLU A 186 -8.24 22.38 -3.08
C GLU A 186 -9.42 21.80 -3.87
N ARG A 187 -9.31 21.70 -5.20
CA ARG A 187 -10.37 21.16 -6.08
C ARG A 187 -10.38 19.63 -6.07
N ASP A 188 -9.23 19.00 -6.33
CA ASP A 188 -9.14 17.56 -6.62
C ASP A 188 -8.78 16.73 -5.39
N TYR A 189 -8.04 17.33 -4.46
CA TYR A 189 -7.49 16.65 -3.27
C TYR A 189 -7.88 17.39 -1.98
N SER A 190 -9.14 17.82 -1.93
CA SER A 190 -9.71 18.70 -0.91
C SER A 190 -9.56 18.15 0.51
N TYR A 191 -9.61 16.83 0.72
CA TYR A 191 -9.42 16.23 2.03
C TYR A 191 -7.96 16.32 2.49
N ILE A 192 -7.00 16.15 1.59
CA ILE A 192 -5.58 16.41 1.89
C ILE A 192 -5.42 17.89 2.26
N ALA A 193 -5.94 18.82 1.44
CA ALA A 193 -5.84 20.25 1.69
C ALA A 193 -6.39 20.66 3.08
N LYS A 194 -7.56 20.12 3.45
CA LYS A 194 -8.24 20.46 4.70
C LYS A 194 -7.59 19.86 5.94
N ILE A 195 -6.90 18.72 5.81
CA ILE A 195 -6.33 18.02 6.97
C ILE A 195 -4.93 18.51 7.36
N LEU A 196 -4.25 19.33 6.54
CA LEU A 196 -2.86 19.77 6.76
C LEU A 196 -2.59 20.38 8.16
N LYS A 197 -3.57 21.10 8.73
CA LYS A 197 -3.44 21.65 10.10
C LYS A 197 -3.81 20.66 11.22
N GLY A 198 -4.51 19.59 10.86
CA GLY A 198 -4.98 18.52 11.74
C GLY A 198 -4.04 17.33 11.84
N VAL A 199 -3.10 17.21 10.91
CA VAL A 199 -2.12 16.12 10.82
C VAL A 199 -0.80 16.52 11.49
N GLU A 200 -0.12 15.52 12.03
CA GLU A 200 1.31 15.56 12.31
C GLU A 200 2.02 14.66 11.30
N GLU A 201 3.17 15.11 10.84
CA GLU A 201 3.94 14.44 9.79
C GLU A 201 5.42 14.41 10.17
N VAL A 202 6.04 13.23 10.05
CA VAL A 202 7.49 13.08 10.14
C VAL A 202 8.00 12.23 8.98
N ALA A 203 9.00 12.73 8.26
CA ALA A 203 9.64 11.99 7.17
C ALA A 203 10.39 10.77 7.70
N LEU A 204 10.40 9.68 6.93
CA LEU A 204 11.35 8.59 7.15
C LEU A 204 12.79 9.10 7.03
N PRO A 205 13.74 8.50 7.77
CA PRO A 205 15.14 8.92 7.71
C PRO A 205 15.69 8.81 6.28
N ALA A 206 16.44 9.82 5.85
CA ALA A 206 17.12 9.73 4.56
C ALA A 206 18.21 8.65 4.61
N HIS A 207 18.30 7.84 3.56
CA HIS A 207 19.36 6.85 3.42
C HIS A 207 19.77 6.70 1.96
N PRO A 208 21.07 6.88 1.61
CA PRO A 208 21.51 6.89 0.21
C PRO A 208 21.17 5.64 -0.60
N ARG A 209 21.11 4.46 0.05
CA ARG A 209 20.74 3.20 -0.62
C ARG A 209 19.24 3.08 -0.90
N TYR A 210 18.41 3.77 -0.13
CA TYR A 210 16.96 3.60 -0.16
C TYR A 210 16.23 4.86 -0.63
N SER A 211 16.96 5.85 -1.16
CA SER A 211 16.39 7.08 -1.70
C SER A 211 15.30 6.76 -2.71
N ASP A 212 15.53 5.84 -3.63
CA ASP A 212 14.58 5.59 -4.72
C ASP A 212 13.41 4.67 -4.30
N THR A 213 13.47 4.13 -3.08
CA THR A 213 12.47 3.19 -2.55
C THR A 213 11.53 3.88 -1.56
N PHE A 214 12.07 4.74 -0.69
CA PHE A 214 11.35 5.43 0.38
C PHE A 214 11.51 6.95 0.33
N ASN A 215 11.91 7.53 -0.82
CA ASN A 215 11.82 8.99 -1.01
C ASN A 215 10.39 9.44 -0.72
N ASP A 216 10.25 10.70 -0.29
CA ASP A 216 8.95 11.32 -0.09
C ASP A 216 8.03 10.53 0.87
N THR A 217 8.57 9.58 1.64
CA THR A 217 7.77 8.74 2.55
C THR A 217 7.80 9.33 3.95
N SER A 218 6.62 9.54 4.50
CA SER A 218 6.35 10.12 5.80
C SER A 218 5.39 9.25 6.61
N ILE A 219 5.43 9.44 7.92
CA ILE A 219 4.50 8.88 8.88
C ILE A 219 3.54 9.99 9.28
N HIS A 220 2.24 9.75 9.11
CA HIS A 220 1.17 10.69 9.43
C HIS A 220 0.33 10.14 10.57
N TRP A 221 0.03 11.00 11.55
CA TRP A 221 -0.97 10.70 12.58
C TRP A 221 -1.80 11.94 12.86
N PHE A 222 -2.96 11.75 13.46
CA PHE A 222 -3.96 12.80 13.59
C PHE A 222 -4.32 13.00 15.06
N PRO A 223 -3.56 13.83 15.81
CA PRO A 223 -3.85 14.07 17.21
C PRO A 223 -5.25 14.67 17.38
N ALA A 224 -6.08 14.06 18.24
CA ALA A 224 -7.45 14.52 18.48
C ALA A 224 -7.52 16.03 18.80
N HIS A 225 -6.59 16.53 19.63
CA HIS A 225 -6.53 17.95 19.99
C HIS A 225 -6.21 18.90 18.82
N LYS A 226 -5.55 18.43 17.75
CA LYS A 226 -5.35 19.21 16.51
C LYS A 226 -6.61 19.19 15.65
N LEU A 227 -7.24 18.02 15.55
CA LEU A 227 -8.50 17.84 14.80
C LEU A 227 -9.64 18.68 15.39
N GLU A 228 -9.77 18.71 16.71
CA GLU A 228 -10.79 19.50 17.44
C GLU A 228 -10.62 21.02 17.27
N ARG A 229 -9.43 21.48 16.86
CA ARG A 229 -9.16 22.89 16.58
C ARG A 229 -9.50 23.29 15.14
N LEU A 230 -9.80 22.33 14.26
CA LEU A 230 -10.27 22.63 12.91
C LEU A 230 -11.69 23.22 12.96
N SER A 231 -12.03 24.05 11.97
CA SER A 231 -13.34 24.69 11.92
C SER A 231 -14.45 23.66 11.68
N ALA A 232 -15.67 23.98 12.12
CA ALA A 232 -16.84 23.13 11.87
C ALA A 232 -17.07 22.87 10.37
N GLU A 233 -16.75 23.86 9.52
CA GLU A 233 -16.86 23.77 8.06
C GLU A 233 -16.00 22.63 7.47
N VAL A 234 -14.83 22.35 8.06
CA VAL A 234 -13.99 21.22 7.63
C VAL A 234 -14.74 19.91 7.76
N TRP A 235 -15.43 19.70 8.89
CA TRP A 235 -16.16 18.46 9.20
C TRP A 235 -17.53 18.37 8.52
N GLN A 236 -18.08 19.50 8.08
CA GLN A 236 -19.31 19.55 7.30
C GLN A 236 -19.11 19.21 5.82
N PHE A 237 -17.85 19.16 5.36
CA PHE A 237 -17.49 18.76 3.99
C PHE A 237 -17.53 17.23 3.86
N LEU A 238 -18.48 16.70 3.10
CA LEU A 238 -18.82 15.27 3.06
C LEU A 238 -18.89 14.69 1.63
N GLU A 239 -18.70 15.53 0.62
CA GLU A 239 -18.77 15.19 -0.78
C GLU A 239 -17.73 14.13 -1.17
N GLU A 240 -18.20 13.03 -1.77
CA GLU A 240 -17.30 11.99 -2.27
C GLU A 240 -16.43 12.53 -3.42
N PRO A 241 -15.10 12.33 -3.41
CA PRO A 241 -14.24 12.71 -4.53
C PRO A 241 -14.58 11.97 -5.83
N THR A 242 -14.81 12.69 -6.93
CA THR A 242 -15.19 12.10 -8.24
C THR A 242 -14.09 12.20 -9.32
N TYR A 243 -13.10 13.09 -9.14
CA TYR A 243 -11.93 13.29 -10.02
C TYR A 243 -12.24 13.42 -11.52
N GLU A 244 -13.39 13.99 -11.90
CA GLU A 244 -13.83 14.06 -13.31
C GLU A 244 -12.93 14.96 -14.19
N ASP A 245 -12.33 16.01 -13.61
CA ASP A 245 -11.48 16.98 -14.31
C ASP A 245 -9.99 16.83 -13.94
N CYS A 246 -9.55 15.62 -13.60
CA CYS A 246 -8.17 15.34 -13.18
C CYS A 246 -7.38 14.65 -14.30
N ASP A 247 -6.56 15.42 -15.01
CA ASP A 247 -5.81 14.94 -16.20
C ASP A 247 -4.75 13.87 -15.84
N ASP A 248 -4.13 13.98 -14.66
CA ASP A 248 -3.05 13.09 -14.20
C ASP A 248 -3.51 12.23 -13.00
N LEU A 249 -4.66 11.56 -13.16
CA LEU A 249 -5.25 10.75 -12.10
C LEU A 249 -4.49 9.43 -11.88
N GLU A 250 -3.67 9.37 -10.83
CA GLU A 250 -2.83 8.21 -10.46
C GLU A 250 -3.62 7.12 -9.68
N ILE A 251 -4.80 6.69 -10.15
CA ILE A 251 -5.56 5.59 -9.56
C ILE A 251 -6.25 4.74 -10.63
N ILE A 252 -6.22 3.42 -10.47
CA ILE A 252 -7.00 2.49 -11.31
C ILE A 252 -8.39 2.39 -10.71
N ARG A 253 -9.42 2.71 -11.51
CA ARG A 253 -10.82 2.70 -11.05
C ARG A 253 -11.40 1.28 -11.07
N LYS A 254 -12.40 1.05 -10.22
CA LYS A 254 -13.12 -0.23 -10.16
C LYS A 254 -13.69 -0.58 -11.53
N GLY A 255 -13.35 -1.76 -12.04
CA GLY A 255 -13.76 -2.22 -13.36
C GLY A 255 -12.81 -1.89 -14.52
N GLU A 256 -11.74 -1.13 -14.29
CA GLU A 256 -10.68 -0.83 -15.28
C GLU A 256 -9.40 -1.66 -15.07
N GLU A 257 -9.43 -2.63 -14.15
CA GLU A 257 -8.27 -3.44 -13.74
C GLU A 257 -7.66 -4.28 -14.90
N GLY A 258 -8.39 -4.48 -16.01
CA GLY A 258 -7.95 -5.28 -17.17
C GLY A 258 -7.49 -4.51 -18.40
N SER A 259 -7.57 -3.17 -18.44
CA SER A 259 -7.33 -2.38 -19.66
C SER A 259 -5.91 -1.84 -19.82
N GLN A 260 -5.05 -1.92 -18.80
CA GLN A 260 -3.66 -1.40 -18.82
C GLN A 260 -2.58 -2.45 -19.15
N HIS A 261 -2.87 -3.38 -20.08
CA HIS A 261 -1.87 -4.31 -20.63
C HIS A 261 -1.60 -4.04 -22.12
N GLY A 262 -1.30 -2.79 -22.46
CA GLY A 262 -0.64 -2.42 -23.72
C GLY A 262 0.82 -2.06 -23.44
N PRO A 263 1.79 -2.46 -24.31
CA PRO A 263 3.17 -2.01 -24.14
C PRO A 263 3.21 -0.49 -24.26
N ALA A 264 3.91 0.17 -23.33
CA ALA A 264 4.19 1.59 -23.43
C ALA A 264 4.87 1.88 -24.79
N PRO A 265 4.43 2.90 -25.54
CA PRO A 265 5.11 3.27 -26.78
C PRO A 265 6.52 3.75 -26.41
N ALA A 266 7.52 3.14 -27.06
CA ALA A 266 8.88 3.65 -27.02
C ALA A 266 8.86 5.09 -27.54
N GLN A 267 9.24 6.05 -26.69
CA GLN A 267 9.45 7.42 -27.14
C GLN A 267 10.76 7.51 -27.95
N PRO A 268 10.80 8.39 -28.97
CA PRO A 268 11.87 8.46 -29.97
C PRO A 268 13.22 8.94 -29.42
#